data_AF-A0A455UDQ7-F1
#
_entry.id   AF-A0A455UDQ7-F1
#
_cell.length_a   1.000
_cell.length_b   1.000
_cell.length_c   1.000
_cell.angle_alpha   90.00
_cell.angle_beta   90.00
_cell.angle_gamma   90.00
#
_symmetry.space_group_name_H-M   'P 1'
#
loop_
_entity.id
_entity.type
_entity.pdbx_description
1 polymer ?
#
loop_
_entity_poly.entity_id
_entity_poly.type
_entity_poly.pdbx_seq_one_letter_code
_entity_poly.pdbx_strand_id
1 'polypeptide(L)' 'MLFDGSTQVDPLTLVTLIQTSPKHYRLDGSDTLRFELPMESVDKRFQQLENLLSTLNQKVAAA' A
#
# COMPACT_ATOMS: atom_id res chain seq x y z
N MET A 1 -6.13 4.93 -0.64
CA MET A 1 -5.15 5.75 0.11
C MET A 1 -4.64 6.81 -0.85
N LEU A 2 -4.90 8.08 -0.55
CA LEU A 2 -4.45 9.21 -1.35
C LEU A 2 -3.05 9.64 -0.86
N PHE A 3 -2.12 9.82 -1.79
CA PHE A 3 -0.79 10.33 -1.53
C PHE A 3 -0.71 11.81 -1.91
N ASP A 4 -0.04 12.61 -1.09
CA ASP A 4 0.34 13.97 -1.48
C ASP A 4 1.61 13.95 -2.34
N GLY A 5 1.91 15.09 -2.99
CA GLY A 5 3.09 15.25 -3.84
C GLY A 5 4.43 15.18 -3.11
N SER A 6 4.43 15.16 -1.77
CA SER A 6 5.60 15.02 -0.91
C SER A 6 5.68 13.63 -0.24
N THR A 7 4.91 12.65 -0.72
CA THR A 7 4.91 11.31 -0.16
C THR A 7 6.31 10.70 -0.19
N GLN A 8 6.68 10.04 0.91
CA GLN A 8 7.95 9.33 1.04
C GLN A 8 7.87 7.88 0.55
N VAL A 9 6.71 7.46 0.04
CA VAL A 9 6.54 6.13 -0.53
C VAL A 9 7.30 6.04 -1.85
N ASP A 10 8.23 5.09 -1.95
CA ASP A 10 8.98 4.85 -3.19
C ASP A 10 8.01 4.34 -4.30
N PRO A 11 7.97 5.01 -5.47
CA PRO A 11 7.15 4.57 -6.61
C PRO A 11 7.40 3.11 -7.02
N LEU A 12 8.64 2.62 -6.92
CA LEU A 12 8.97 1.23 -7.26
C LEU A 12 8.32 0.23 -6.30
N THR A 13 8.16 0.59 -5.02
CA THR A 13 7.44 -0.24 -4.04
C THR A 13 5.97 -0.39 -4.45
N LEU A 14 5.33 0.71 -4.87
CA LEU A 14 3.94 0.68 -5.35
C LEU A 14 3.79 -0.18 -6.62
N VAL A 15 4.67 0.04 -7.61
CA VAL A 15 4.67 -0.74 -8.87
C VAL A 15 4.83 -2.23 -8.57
N THR A 16 5.78 -2.58 -7.71
CA THR A 16 6.05 -3.98 -7.33
C THR A 16 4.85 -4.58 -6.60
N LEU A 17 4.23 -3.87 -5.67
CA LEU A 17 3.06 -4.33 -4.92
C LEU A 17 1.89 -4.65 -5.85
N ILE A 18 1.61 -3.77 -6.81
CA ILE A 18 0.53 -3.95 -7.79
C ILE A 18 0.83 -5.10 -8.73
N GLN A 19 2.06 -5.22 -9.24
CA GLN A 19 2.45 -6.32 -10.12
C GLN A 19 2.41 -7.68 -9.42
N THR A 20 2.78 -7.71 -8.14
CA THR A 20 2.81 -8.96 -7.34
C THR A 20 1.41 -9.39 -6.90
N SER A 21 0.48 -8.44 -6.69
CA SER A 21 -0.86 -8.73 -6.19
C SER A 21 -1.94 -7.89 -6.89
N PRO A 22 -2.10 -8.01 -8.23
CA PRO A 22 -2.96 -7.14 -9.03
C PRO A 22 -4.46 -7.32 -8.75
N LYS A 23 -4.85 -8.46 -8.17
CA LYS A 23 -6.23 -8.70 -7.71
C LYS A 23 -6.58 -7.90 -6.46
N HIS A 24 -5.57 -7.53 -5.66
CA HIS A 24 -5.75 -6.90 -4.36
C HIS A 24 -5.35 -5.42 -4.37
N TYR A 25 -4.46 -5.00 -5.26
CA TYR A 25 -3.95 -3.63 -5.32
C TYR A 25 -4.00 -3.09 -6.73
N ARG A 26 -4.47 -1.84 -6.88
CA ARG A 26 -4.51 -1.12 -8.15
C ARG A 26 -4.33 0.38 -7.92
N LEU A 27 -3.79 1.08 -8.93
CA LEU A 27 -3.85 2.54 -8.97
C LEU A 27 -5.24 3.00 -9.42
N ASP A 28 -5.72 4.04 -8.77
CA ASP A 28 -6.96 4.74 -9.09
C ASP A 28 -6.61 6.20 -9.37
N GLY A 29 -6.28 6.52 -10.62
CA GLY A 29 -5.57 7.76 -10.94
C GLY A 29 -4.08 7.71 -10.58
N SER A 30 -3.43 8.87 -10.51
CA SER A 30 -1.97 8.97 -10.34
C SER A 30 -1.49 8.96 -8.89
N ASP A 31 -2.36 9.29 -7.94
CA ASP A 31 -2.01 9.58 -6.54
C ASP A 31 -2.74 8.67 -5.54
N THR A 32 -3.61 7.78 -6.01
CA THR A 32 -4.43 6.95 -5.12
C THR A 32 -4.16 5.46 -5.32
N LEU A 33 -3.77 4.80 -4.23
CA LEU A 33 -3.71 3.34 -4.15
C LEU A 33 -5.05 2.80 -3.63
N ARG A 34 -5.72 1.98 -4.44
CA ARG A 34 -6.90 1.20 -4.04
C ARG A 34 -6.47 -0.21 -3.65
N PHE A 35 -6.99 -0.70 -2.52
CA PHE A 35 -6.73 -2.05 -2.05
C PHE A 35 -7.99 -2.75 -1.57
N GLU A 36 -8.10 -4.04 -1.89
CA GLU A 36 -9.20 -4.91 -1.52
C GLU A 36 -8.64 -6.22 -0.99
N LEU A 37 -8.70 -6.39 0.34
CA LEU A 37 -8.18 -7.54 1.07
C LEU A 37 -9.27 -8.12 1.97
N PRO A 38 -9.20 -9.40 2.35
CA PRO A 38 -10.09 -9.99 3.35
C PRO A 38 -9.89 -9.30 4.71
N MET A 39 -10.90 -8.54 5.14
CA MET A 39 -10.88 -7.71 6.35
C MET A 39 -12.19 -7.88 7.14
N GLU A 40 -12.63 -9.13 7.32
CA GLU A 40 -13.93 -9.52 7.89
C GLU A 40 -14.12 -9.10 9.35
N SER A 41 -13.03 -9.03 10.13
CA SER A 41 -13.04 -8.56 11.50
C SER A 41 -12.22 -7.28 11.67
N VAL A 42 -12.45 -6.57 12.78
CA VAL A 42 -11.68 -5.38 13.15
C VAL A 42 -10.19 -5.72 13.27
N ASP A 43 -9.84 -6.80 13.97
CA ASP A 43 -8.45 -7.23 14.14
C ASP A 43 -7.78 -7.55 12.79
N LYS A 44 -8.51 -8.22 11.89
CA LYS A 44 -8.00 -8.50 10.54
C LYS A 44 -7.79 -7.22 9.74
N ARG A 45 -8.68 -6.24 9.86
CA ARG A 45 -8.52 -4.93 9.21
C ARG A 45 -7.26 -4.22 9.71
N PHE A 46 -7.04 -4.19 11.02
CA PHE A 46 -5.82 -3.59 11.59
C PHE A 46 -4.57 -4.32 11.11
N GLN A 47 -4.56 -5.65 11.19
CA GLN A 47 -3.44 -6.47 10.73
C GLN A 47 -3.10 -6.20 9.25
N GLN A 48 -4.10 -6.15 8.36
CA GLN A 48 -3.88 -5.87 6.95
C GLN A 48 -3.35 -4.45 6.71
N LEU A 49 -3.86 -3.46 7.45
CA LEU A 49 -3.40 -2.08 7.34
C LEU A 49 -1.96 -1.93 7.85
N GLU A 50 -1.61 -2.54 8.98
CA GLU A 50 -0.25 -2.54 9.53
C GLU A 50 0.75 -3.17 8.55
N ASN A 51 0.40 -4.32 7.96
CA ASN A 51 1.23 -4.99 6.96
C ASN A 51 1.44 -4.11 5.73
N LEU A 52 0.37 -3.46 5.25
CA LEU A 52 0.44 -2.54 4.12
C LEU A 52 1.35 -1.35 4.44
N LEU A 53 1.12 -0.67 5.56
CA LEU A 53 1.93 0.49 5.98
C LEU A 53 3.39 0.11 6.20
N SER A 54 3.66 -1.05 6.79
CA SER A 54 5.02 -1.58 6.95
C SER A 54 5.71 -1.74 5.60
N THR A 55 5.04 -2.38 4.63
CA THR A 55 5.55 -2.55 3.26
C THR A 55 5.86 -1.22 2.59
N LEU A 56 4.98 -0.22 2.73
CA LEU A 56 5.18 1.11 2.15
C LEU A 56 6.33 1.88 2.83
N ASN A 57 6.61 1.60 4.11
CA ASN A 57 7.66 2.25 4.89
C ASN A 57 9.04 1.57 4.80
N GLN A 58 9.16 0.36 4.26
CA GLN A 58 10.42 -0.42 4.31
C GLN A 58 11.64 0.26 3.67
N LYS A 59 11.45 1.14 2.67
CA LYS A 59 12.57 1.91 2.09
C LYS A 59 12.93 3.19 2.85
N VAL A 60 11.99 3.78 3.58
CA VAL A 60 12.27 4.95 4.45
C VAL A 60 13.19 4.55 5.61
N ALA A 61 13.07 3.31 6.10
CA ALA A 61 13.87 2.82 7.22
C ALA A 61 15.33 2.45 6.86
N ALA A 62 15.65 2.29 5.57
CA ALA A 62 16.98 1.90 5.10
C ALA A 62 17.82 3.07 4.54
N ALA A 63 17.32 4.31 4.67
CA ALA A 63 17.93 5.54 4.18
C ALA A 63 18.41 6.46 5.32
#